data_AF-A0A967LVM0-F1
#
_entry.id   AF-A0A967LVM0-F1
#
_cell.length_a   1.000
_cell.length_b   1.000
_cell.length_c   1.000
_cell.angle_alpha   90.00
_cell.angle_beta   90.00
_cell.angle_gamma   90.00
#
_symmetry.space_group_name_H-M   'P 1'
#
loop_
_entity.id
_entity.type
_entity.pdbx_description
1 polymer ?
#
loop_
_entity_poly.entity_id
_entity_poly.type
_entity_poly.pdbx_seq_one_letter_code
_entity_poly.pdbx_strand_id
1 'polypeptide(L)'
;MGLSKPDHSRWTTSQSSSNFLEPSEGKKDIGWQAGERPPNQYMNWLQNKSYEWEVYSEHQFDRIDSLILGSGALLNWSGTQITFSSDISIVFKFKNNIYTNTIDSTDSPIALADGEAVVAILDESNATLTQVAYGSITKGDYSIVPLSSLTENTSEHEVILFWRSGGGLVIPQLRQILQPGLDFGLGEVVPYVQAGQKFWWDGVSNTYTWEVSPNVIQHVCAGVPVVNYASTVARFLDGVSISVKSGQKIHVDDIGDTYFIESSPNRLDTYAGGYRHLSLISQSGDGIFAVQGYDNGITGSELRMYHERNGSPLQNGDNLGVHSFRGLNSVSAETNFISIKAIANVVTDGAEESTLTFSQMLGGAFAVRYTFKPDGLLLPSLDPPPAANYMTRGAVPKAWLDYNDDSGSTANSFNIDSVGDDDGDGLYDVNLDLDYASTGYSTVANYQTSLGVSDRYANCGPLTNGSIRVTIFDISSVGGVDGDFQLISIGDQ
;
A
#
# COMPACT_ATOMS: atom_id res chain seq x y z
N MET A 1 30.23 -46.30 -7.35
CA MET A 1 31.67 -45.98 -7.25
C MET A 1 32.00 -45.03 -8.38
N GLY A 2 32.11 -43.74 -8.10
CA GLY A 2 32.57 -42.77 -9.10
C GLY A 2 34.06 -42.97 -9.31
N LEU A 3 34.47 -43.33 -10.54
CA LEU A 3 35.88 -43.37 -10.90
C LEU A 3 36.40 -41.93 -10.91
N SER A 4 37.43 -41.65 -10.10
CA SER A 4 38.17 -40.40 -10.15
C SER A 4 38.79 -40.22 -11.54
N LYS A 5 38.84 -38.97 -12.04
CA LYS A 5 39.57 -38.63 -13.26
C LYS A 5 41.01 -39.14 -13.11
N PRO A 6 41.57 -39.87 -14.09
CA PRO A 6 42.97 -40.27 -14.05
C PRO A 6 43.84 -39.00 -14.02
N ASP A 7 44.74 -38.88 -13.04
CA ASP A 7 45.60 -37.69 -12.89
C ASP A 7 46.53 -37.47 -14.10
N HIS A 8 46.75 -38.52 -14.89
CA HIS A 8 47.48 -38.50 -16.15
C HIS A 8 47.25 -39.83 -16.89
N SER A 9 47.40 -39.81 -18.20
CA SER A 9 47.39 -41.02 -19.02
C SER A 9 48.64 -41.83 -18.68
N ARG A 10 48.51 -43.00 -18.01
CA ARG A 10 49.64 -43.85 -17.56
C ARG A 10 50.30 -44.58 -18.74
N TRP A 11 50.85 -43.85 -19.70
CA TRP A 11 51.73 -44.40 -20.72
C TRP A 11 53.14 -44.42 -20.13
N THR A 12 53.49 -45.50 -19.44
CA THR A 12 54.88 -45.87 -19.08
C THR A 12 55.79 -44.68 -18.72
N THR A 13 55.61 -44.09 -17.53
CA THR A 13 56.58 -43.14 -16.96
C THR A 13 57.93 -43.80 -16.65
N SER A 14 58.03 -45.13 -16.74
CA SER A 14 59.29 -45.83 -16.76
C SER A 14 60.02 -45.53 -18.07
N GLN A 15 61.01 -44.65 -18.01
CA GLN A 15 61.97 -44.29 -19.08
C GLN A 15 62.88 -45.47 -19.48
N SER A 16 62.33 -46.66 -19.67
CA SER A 16 63.07 -47.72 -20.35
C SER A 16 63.21 -47.28 -21.81
N SER A 17 64.42 -46.91 -22.22
CA SER A 17 64.77 -46.54 -23.61
C SER A 17 64.41 -47.63 -24.62
N SER A 18 64.09 -48.84 -24.16
CA SER A 18 63.54 -49.92 -24.98
C SER A 18 62.11 -49.70 -25.47
N ASN A 19 61.32 -48.82 -24.83
CA ASN A 19 59.89 -48.63 -25.12
C ASN A 19 59.58 -47.28 -25.78
N PHE A 20 60.56 -46.37 -25.78
CA PHE A 20 60.53 -45.04 -26.39
C PHE A 20 61.74 -44.92 -27.32
N LEU A 21 61.52 -45.11 -28.61
CA LEU A 21 62.53 -44.85 -29.62
C LEU A 21 62.09 -43.61 -30.39
N GLU A 22 62.93 -42.59 -30.39
CA GLU A 22 62.71 -41.42 -31.23
C GLU A 22 62.94 -41.81 -32.71
N PRO A 23 62.01 -41.50 -33.63
CA PRO A 23 62.24 -41.70 -35.05
C PRO A 23 63.46 -40.88 -35.52
N SER A 24 64.13 -41.34 -36.58
CA SER A 24 65.15 -40.52 -37.24
C SER A 24 64.53 -39.23 -37.78
N GLU A 25 65.31 -38.14 -37.86
CA GLU A 25 64.83 -36.84 -38.38
C GLU A 25 64.09 -36.97 -39.72
N GLY A 26 64.67 -37.69 -40.69
CA GLY A 26 64.04 -37.92 -41.98
C GLY A 26 62.68 -38.66 -41.89
N LYS A 27 62.46 -39.50 -40.87
CA LYS A 27 61.16 -40.13 -40.61
C LYS A 27 60.17 -39.21 -39.90
N LYS A 28 60.63 -38.25 -39.09
CA LYS A 28 59.77 -37.20 -38.51
C LYS A 28 59.20 -36.29 -39.60
N ASP A 29 60.02 -35.94 -40.59
CA ASP A 29 59.63 -35.02 -41.67
C ASP A 29 58.61 -35.64 -42.65
N ILE A 30 58.82 -36.89 -43.06
CA ILE A 30 58.02 -37.53 -44.11
C ILE A 30 56.85 -38.37 -43.57
N GLY A 31 56.86 -38.66 -42.26
CA GLY A 31 55.91 -39.57 -41.63
C GLY A 31 56.03 -41.03 -42.11
N TRP A 32 54.90 -41.73 -42.10
CA TRP A 32 54.79 -43.14 -42.53
C TRP A 32 54.10 -43.22 -43.88
N GLN A 33 54.60 -44.10 -44.75
CA GLN A 33 53.97 -44.31 -46.06
C GLN A 33 52.61 -45.01 -45.91
N ALA A 34 51.73 -44.83 -46.89
CA ALA A 34 50.44 -45.53 -46.90
C ALA A 34 50.66 -47.06 -46.85
N GLY A 35 50.11 -47.71 -45.81
CA GLY A 35 50.29 -49.15 -45.56
C GLY A 35 51.49 -49.53 -44.68
N GLU A 36 52.38 -48.58 -44.36
CA GLU A 36 53.48 -48.80 -43.41
C GLU A 36 52.94 -48.72 -41.98
N ARG A 37 53.05 -49.81 -41.21
CA ARG A 37 52.69 -49.80 -39.79
C ARG A 37 53.85 -49.23 -38.97
N PRO A 38 53.67 -48.14 -38.22
CA PRO A 38 54.72 -47.60 -37.36
C PRO A 38 55.11 -48.61 -36.28
N PRO A 39 56.40 -48.75 -35.94
CA PRO A 39 56.83 -49.46 -34.74
C PRO A 39 56.12 -48.92 -33.50
N ASN A 40 55.72 -49.81 -32.58
CA ASN A 40 55.01 -49.40 -31.36
C ASN A 40 55.78 -48.34 -30.55
N GLN A 41 57.13 -48.42 -30.55
CA GLN A 41 58.00 -47.45 -29.89
C GLN A 41 57.87 -46.03 -30.46
N TYR A 42 57.63 -45.89 -31.77
CA TYR A 42 57.45 -44.59 -32.43
C TYR A 42 56.07 -43.99 -32.13
N MET A 43 55.04 -44.83 -32.06
CA MET A 43 53.71 -44.38 -31.62
C MET A 43 53.74 -43.91 -30.16
N ASN A 44 54.46 -44.61 -29.29
CA ASN A 44 54.67 -44.18 -27.90
C ASN A 44 55.39 -42.82 -27.83
N TRP A 45 56.42 -42.60 -28.66
CA TRP A 45 57.10 -41.31 -28.75
C TRP A 45 56.17 -40.18 -29.21
N LEU A 46 55.37 -40.41 -30.26
CA LEU A 46 54.44 -39.41 -30.80
C LEU A 46 53.34 -39.05 -29.79
N GLN A 47 52.78 -40.04 -29.10
CA GLN A 47 51.80 -39.82 -28.05
C GLN A 47 52.39 -39.08 -26.85
N ASN A 48 53.62 -39.40 -26.45
CA ASN A 48 54.33 -38.65 -25.41
C ASN A 48 54.58 -37.19 -25.83
N LYS A 49 54.98 -36.94 -27.08
CA LYS A 49 55.11 -35.57 -27.60
C LYS A 49 53.77 -34.83 -27.62
N SER A 50 52.69 -35.51 -27.98
CA SER A 50 51.34 -34.93 -27.93
C SER A 50 50.93 -34.57 -26.50
N TYR A 51 51.23 -35.44 -25.53
CA TYR A 51 51.02 -35.17 -24.10
C TYR A 51 51.90 -34.03 -23.59
N GLU A 52 53.18 -33.96 -23.97
CA GLU A 52 54.07 -32.84 -23.62
C GLU A 52 53.52 -31.52 -24.18
N TRP A 53 52.97 -31.51 -25.40
CA TRP A 53 52.30 -30.35 -25.98
C TRP A 53 50.99 -30.00 -25.29
N GLU A 54 50.21 -30.99 -24.86
CA GLU A 54 48.97 -30.79 -24.09
C GLU A 54 49.28 -30.17 -22.74
N VAL A 55 50.24 -30.73 -21.98
CA VAL A 55 50.72 -30.19 -20.71
C VAL A 55 51.33 -28.81 -20.87
N TYR A 56 52.13 -28.58 -21.92
CA TYR A 56 52.65 -27.25 -22.24
C TYR A 56 51.50 -26.27 -22.49
N SER A 57 50.52 -26.65 -23.31
CA SER A 57 49.38 -25.78 -23.62
C SER A 57 48.54 -25.47 -22.39
N GLU A 58 48.19 -26.48 -21.57
CA GLU A 58 47.48 -26.30 -20.30
C GLU A 58 48.23 -25.33 -19.37
N HIS A 59 49.55 -25.48 -19.23
CA HIS A 59 50.36 -24.57 -18.44
C HIS A 59 50.47 -23.16 -19.00
N GLN A 60 50.37 -22.97 -20.32
CA GLN A 60 50.36 -21.64 -20.94
C GLN A 60 49.01 -20.94 -20.73
N PHE A 61 47.89 -21.68 -20.77
CA PHE A 61 46.55 -21.11 -20.57
C PHE A 61 46.23 -20.79 -19.10
N ASP A 62 46.69 -21.60 -18.13
CA ASP A 62 46.42 -21.39 -16.69
C ASP A 62 47.04 -20.09 -16.11
N ARG A 63 48.03 -19.51 -16.80
CA ARG A 63 48.80 -18.36 -16.31
C ARG A 63 48.06 -17.03 -16.42
N ILE A 64 47.16 -16.87 -17.39
CA ILE A 64 46.52 -15.57 -17.67
C ILE A 64 45.18 -15.43 -16.94
N ASP A 65 44.42 -16.52 -16.77
CA ASP A 65 43.07 -16.46 -16.20
C ASP A 65 43.02 -16.39 -14.66
N SER A 66 44.17 -16.51 -13.99
CA SER A 66 44.23 -16.61 -12.52
C SER A 66 44.91 -15.43 -11.82
N LEU A 67 45.23 -14.35 -12.54
CA LEU A 67 45.79 -13.14 -11.94
C LEU A 67 44.70 -12.29 -11.28
N ILE A 68 44.79 -12.12 -9.97
CA ILE A 68 43.92 -11.27 -9.16
C ILE A 68 44.76 -10.15 -8.57
N LEU A 69 44.32 -8.91 -8.77
CA LEU A 69 44.87 -7.75 -8.09
C LEU A 69 44.03 -7.44 -6.85
N GLY A 70 44.70 -7.15 -5.74
CA GLY A 70 44.07 -6.79 -4.46
C GLY A 70 44.81 -5.65 -3.77
N SER A 71 44.13 -4.95 -2.87
CA SER A 71 44.79 -4.02 -1.93
C SER A 71 43.94 -3.87 -0.66
N GLY A 72 44.59 -3.58 0.47
CA GLY A 72 43.91 -3.38 1.76
C GLY A 72 43.20 -2.03 1.90
N ALA A 73 43.47 -1.10 0.98
CA ALA A 73 42.91 0.23 0.92
C ALA A 73 42.55 0.60 -0.53
N LEU A 74 41.81 1.68 -0.71
CA LEU A 74 41.50 2.22 -2.04
C LEU A 74 42.77 2.79 -2.68
N LEU A 75 42.90 2.56 -3.98
CA LEU A 75 43.86 3.24 -4.85
C LEU A 75 43.20 4.50 -5.40
N ASN A 76 43.96 5.56 -5.65
CA ASN A 76 43.49 6.75 -6.35
C ASN A 76 44.26 6.93 -7.66
N TRP A 77 43.54 7.16 -8.76
CA TRP A 77 44.13 7.51 -10.06
C TRP A 77 43.99 9.01 -10.32
N SER A 78 45.09 9.76 -10.35
CA SER A 78 45.07 11.22 -10.56
C SER A 78 45.03 11.64 -12.05
N GLY A 79 45.10 10.69 -12.97
CA GLY A 79 45.32 10.93 -14.40
C GLY A 79 46.77 10.86 -14.83
N THR A 80 47.71 10.91 -13.88
CA THR A 80 49.16 10.74 -14.14
C THR A 80 49.85 9.85 -13.13
N GLN A 81 49.21 9.57 -11.98
CA GLN A 81 49.79 8.78 -10.90
C GLN A 81 48.75 7.86 -10.26
N ILE A 82 49.18 6.65 -9.90
CA ILE A 82 48.46 5.74 -9.02
C ILE A 82 49.01 5.96 -7.60
N THR A 83 48.17 6.42 -6.69
CA THR A 83 48.51 6.54 -5.26
C THR A 83 47.78 5.49 -4.45
N PHE A 84 48.46 4.90 -3.49
CA PHE A 84 47.92 3.91 -2.55
C PHE A 84 48.60 4.04 -1.19
N SER A 85 47.90 3.61 -0.13
CA SER A 85 48.36 3.64 1.26
C SER A 85 48.58 2.25 1.86
N SER A 86 48.27 1.20 1.11
CA SER A 86 48.54 -0.20 1.44
C SER A 86 49.11 -0.90 0.22
N ASP A 87 49.89 -1.96 0.46
CA ASP A 87 50.50 -2.75 -0.61
C ASP A 87 49.47 -3.20 -1.65
N ILE A 88 49.90 -3.24 -2.91
CA ILE A 88 49.13 -3.87 -3.99
C ILE A 88 49.52 -5.34 -4.02
N SER A 89 48.59 -6.23 -3.70
CA SER A 89 48.77 -7.68 -3.78
C SER A 89 48.44 -8.18 -5.18
N ILE A 90 49.33 -9.00 -5.73
CA ILE A 90 49.21 -9.63 -7.03
C ILE A 90 49.18 -11.14 -6.78
N VAL A 91 47.98 -11.71 -6.75
CA VAL A 91 47.76 -13.13 -6.49
C VAL A 91 47.65 -13.86 -7.81
N PHE A 92 48.42 -14.93 -8.00
CA PHE A 92 48.36 -15.73 -9.21
C PHE A 92 48.58 -17.20 -8.91
N LYS A 93 48.10 -18.05 -9.81
CA LYS A 93 48.43 -19.48 -9.78
C LYS A 93 49.59 -19.75 -10.71
N PHE A 94 50.55 -20.51 -10.21
CA PHE A 94 51.57 -21.10 -11.05
C PHE A 94 51.76 -22.56 -10.66
N LYS A 95 51.58 -23.45 -11.64
CA LYS A 95 51.43 -24.89 -11.38
C LYS A 95 50.30 -25.11 -10.34
N ASN A 96 50.53 -25.95 -9.33
CA ASN A 96 49.55 -26.30 -8.31
C ASN A 96 49.58 -25.38 -7.07
N ASN A 97 50.30 -24.26 -7.13
CA ASN A 97 50.47 -23.36 -5.99
C ASN A 97 49.88 -21.98 -6.29
N ILE A 98 49.44 -21.31 -5.23
CA ILE A 98 49.04 -19.90 -5.25
C ILE A 98 50.19 -19.09 -4.68
N TYR A 99 50.58 -18.06 -5.41
CA TYR A 99 51.63 -17.12 -5.02
C TYR A 99 51.04 -15.73 -4.87
N THR A 100 51.56 -14.97 -3.93
CA THR A 100 51.22 -13.55 -3.73
C THR A 100 52.48 -12.73 -3.84
N ASN A 101 52.58 -11.93 -4.90
CA ASN A 101 53.59 -10.89 -4.98
C ASN A 101 52.99 -9.58 -4.49
N THR A 102 53.82 -8.64 -4.02
CA THR A 102 53.34 -7.33 -3.56
C THR A 102 54.12 -6.19 -4.18
N ILE A 103 53.47 -5.09 -4.53
CA ILE A 103 54.15 -3.79 -4.69
C ILE A 103 53.96 -3.06 -3.37
N ASP A 104 55.08 -2.73 -2.72
CA ASP A 104 55.10 -2.12 -1.40
C ASP A 104 54.47 -0.72 -1.43
N SER A 105 53.69 -0.36 -0.41
CA SER A 105 53.10 0.98 -0.27
C SER A 105 54.11 2.13 -0.35
N THR A 106 55.40 1.88 -0.08
CA THR A 106 56.49 2.86 -0.22
C THR A 106 56.83 3.23 -1.66
N ASP A 107 56.40 2.44 -2.65
CA ASP A 107 56.52 2.74 -4.08
C ASP A 107 55.43 3.71 -4.59
N SER A 108 54.47 4.07 -3.73
CA SER A 108 53.45 5.08 -4.01
C SER A 108 54.04 6.50 -3.97
N PRO A 109 53.77 7.38 -4.95
CA PRO A 109 52.97 7.15 -6.15
C PRO A 109 53.74 6.47 -7.30
N ILE A 110 53.04 5.63 -8.06
CA ILE A 110 53.53 5.14 -9.37
C ILE A 110 53.10 6.13 -10.45
N ALA A 111 54.06 6.81 -11.07
CA ALA A 111 53.80 7.77 -12.16
C ALA A 111 53.76 7.09 -13.53
N LEU A 112 52.74 7.40 -14.35
CA LEU A 112 52.57 6.88 -15.70
C LEU A 112 52.34 8.02 -16.70
N ALA A 113 53.23 8.17 -17.68
CA ALA A 113 52.98 8.97 -18.87
C ALA A 113 51.96 8.30 -19.80
N ASP A 114 51.35 9.07 -20.70
CA ASP A 114 50.39 8.50 -21.64
C ASP A 114 51.08 7.49 -22.56
N GLY A 115 50.49 6.30 -22.68
CA GLY A 115 51.09 5.18 -23.40
C GLY A 115 52.15 4.41 -22.61
N GLU A 116 52.35 4.66 -21.31
CA GLU A 116 53.19 3.81 -20.44
C GLU A 116 52.38 2.73 -19.71
N ALA A 117 53.07 1.64 -19.34
CA ALA A 117 52.54 0.50 -18.64
C ALA A 117 53.43 0.11 -17.45
N VAL A 118 52.81 -0.39 -16.38
CA VAL A 118 53.48 -1.11 -15.30
C VAL A 118 53.56 -2.58 -15.69
N VAL A 119 54.77 -3.06 -15.93
CA VAL A 119 55.04 -4.45 -16.32
C VAL A 119 55.79 -5.13 -15.19
N ALA A 120 55.32 -6.28 -14.74
CA ALA A 120 55.96 -7.08 -13.71
C ALA A 120 56.39 -8.44 -14.27
N ILE A 121 57.52 -8.97 -13.79
CA ILE A 121 57.84 -10.38 -13.92
C ILE A 121 57.62 -11.02 -12.56
N LEU A 122 56.52 -11.79 -12.46
CA LEU A 122 56.09 -12.38 -11.20
C LEU A 122 57.09 -13.45 -10.73
N ASP A 123 57.39 -13.44 -9.43
CA ASP A 123 58.21 -14.44 -8.77
C ASP A 123 57.34 -15.58 -8.24
N GLU A 124 57.76 -16.82 -8.50
CA GLU A 124 57.17 -18.06 -7.98
C GLU A 124 57.49 -18.27 -6.48
N SER A 125 57.62 -17.16 -5.77
CA SER A 125 57.81 -17.02 -4.33
C SER A 125 56.91 -15.88 -3.85
N ASN A 126 56.59 -15.82 -2.56
CA ASN A 126 55.79 -14.71 -2.03
C ASN A 126 56.68 -13.47 -1.84
N ALA A 127 57.07 -12.82 -2.94
CA ALA A 127 58.05 -11.74 -2.98
C ALA A 127 57.41 -10.34 -3.02
N THR A 128 58.12 -9.37 -2.43
CA THR A 128 57.88 -7.94 -2.68
C THR A 128 58.62 -7.55 -3.96
N LEU A 129 57.89 -7.03 -4.94
CA LEU A 129 58.43 -6.61 -6.22
C LEU A 129 59.25 -5.33 -6.08
N THR A 130 60.41 -5.28 -6.73
CA THR A 130 61.27 -4.09 -6.75
C THR A 130 61.19 -3.36 -8.09
N GLN A 131 61.11 -2.02 -8.08
CA GLN A 131 61.16 -1.26 -9.32
C GLN A 131 62.57 -1.26 -9.92
N VAL A 132 62.71 -1.68 -11.17
CA VAL A 132 63.98 -1.69 -11.91
C VAL A 132 63.82 -1.11 -13.32
N ALA A 133 64.95 -0.86 -13.99
CA ALA A 133 64.93 -0.52 -15.41
C ALA A 133 64.54 -1.74 -16.26
N TYR A 134 63.70 -1.55 -17.27
CA TYR A 134 63.12 -2.66 -18.04
C TYR A 134 64.15 -3.59 -18.69
N GLY A 135 65.27 -3.05 -19.17
CA GLY A 135 66.36 -3.88 -19.72
C GLY A 135 67.05 -4.80 -18.70
N SER A 136 66.70 -4.67 -17.41
CA SER A 136 67.24 -5.46 -16.30
C SER A 136 66.14 -6.14 -15.47
N ILE A 137 64.89 -6.15 -15.95
CA ILE A 137 63.78 -6.75 -15.23
C ILE A 137 63.95 -8.28 -15.13
N THR A 138 63.84 -8.82 -13.92
CA THR A 138 63.90 -10.24 -13.62
C THR A 138 62.73 -10.67 -12.73
N LYS A 139 62.63 -11.96 -12.38
CA LYS A 139 61.56 -12.44 -11.48
C LYS A 139 61.65 -11.70 -10.14
N GLY A 140 60.52 -11.15 -9.69
CA GLY A 140 60.47 -10.35 -8.47
C GLY A 140 60.69 -8.86 -8.72
N ASP A 141 60.70 -8.42 -9.98
CA ASP A 141 60.82 -7.03 -10.35
C ASP A 141 59.58 -6.52 -11.09
N TYR A 142 59.38 -5.21 -11.06
CA TYR A 142 58.51 -4.50 -12.00
C TYR A 142 59.21 -3.30 -12.62
N SER A 143 58.68 -2.81 -13.74
CA SER A 143 59.20 -1.66 -14.45
C SER A 143 58.06 -0.83 -15.05
N ILE A 144 58.36 0.43 -15.35
CA ILE A 144 57.48 1.34 -16.06
C ILE A 144 58.06 1.54 -17.46
N VAL A 145 57.26 1.24 -18.47
CA VAL A 145 57.72 1.21 -19.86
C VAL A 145 56.71 1.78 -20.84
N PRO A 146 57.16 2.39 -21.95
CA PRO A 146 56.28 2.66 -23.07
C PRO A 146 55.67 1.36 -23.59
N LEU A 147 54.34 1.34 -23.75
CA LEU A 147 53.59 0.22 -24.32
C LEU A 147 54.11 -0.13 -25.72
N SER A 148 54.60 0.87 -26.47
CA SER A 148 55.22 0.69 -27.80
C SER A 148 56.59 0.00 -27.77
N SER A 149 57.24 -0.13 -26.62
CA SER A 149 58.49 -0.88 -26.48
C SER A 149 58.29 -2.36 -26.17
N LEU A 150 57.05 -2.76 -25.84
CA LEU A 150 56.69 -4.17 -25.70
C LEU A 150 56.66 -4.81 -27.09
N THR A 151 57.28 -5.97 -27.23
CA THR A 151 57.29 -6.74 -28.49
C THR A 151 56.70 -8.11 -28.23
N GLU A 152 56.20 -8.80 -29.25
CA GLU A 152 55.69 -10.18 -29.10
C GLU A 152 56.74 -11.16 -28.54
N ASN A 153 58.02 -10.80 -28.57
CA ASN A 153 59.14 -11.59 -28.04
C ASN A 153 59.60 -11.18 -26.63
N THR A 154 58.97 -10.19 -26.00
CA THR A 154 59.24 -9.91 -24.58
C THR A 154 58.74 -11.09 -23.74
N SER A 155 59.42 -11.38 -22.64
CA SER A 155 59.42 -12.74 -22.07
C SER A 155 58.01 -13.26 -21.80
N GLU A 156 57.78 -14.58 -21.96
CA GLU A 156 56.51 -15.28 -21.60
C GLU A 156 56.12 -15.11 -20.11
N HIS A 157 56.81 -14.26 -19.36
CA HIS A 157 56.68 -14.05 -17.92
C HIS A 157 56.33 -12.60 -17.57
N GLU A 158 56.18 -11.72 -18.56
CA GLU A 158 55.77 -10.34 -18.34
C GLU A 158 54.26 -10.21 -18.22
N VAL A 159 53.81 -9.50 -17.20
CA VAL A 159 52.41 -9.22 -16.94
C VAL A 159 52.22 -7.71 -16.86
N ILE A 160 51.32 -7.19 -17.70
CA ILE A 160 50.89 -5.80 -17.61
C ILE A 160 49.87 -5.69 -16.47
N LEU A 161 50.22 -4.96 -15.42
CA LEU A 161 49.33 -4.72 -14.27
C LEU A 161 48.42 -3.53 -14.52
N PHE A 162 48.99 -2.48 -15.10
CA PHE A 162 48.34 -1.20 -15.38
C PHE A 162 48.89 -0.62 -16.67
N TRP A 163 48.09 0.12 -17.43
CA TRP A 163 48.63 1.04 -18.42
C TRP A 163 47.78 2.30 -18.56
N ARG A 164 48.38 3.37 -19.05
CA ARG A 164 47.68 4.63 -19.30
C ARG A 164 47.30 4.78 -20.77
N SER A 165 46.05 5.14 -21.03
CA SER A 165 45.56 5.44 -22.39
C SER A 165 44.57 6.61 -22.37
N GLY A 166 44.92 7.71 -23.04
CA GLY A 166 44.03 8.87 -23.19
C GLY A 166 43.68 9.54 -21.86
N GLY A 167 44.58 9.48 -20.88
CA GLY A 167 44.34 9.96 -19.51
C GLY A 167 43.62 8.97 -18.57
N GLY A 168 43.03 7.90 -19.11
CA GLY A 168 42.47 6.80 -18.33
C GLY A 168 43.54 5.80 -17.86
N LEU A 169 43.31 5.19 -16.70
CA LEU A 169 44.06 4.04 -16.22
C LEU A 169 43.34 2.76 -16.65
N VAL A 170 43.99 1.92 -17.43
CA VAL A 170 43.45 0.63 -17.84
C VAL A 170 44.00 -0.46 -16.94
N ILE A 171 43.08 -1.27 -16.42
CA ILE A 171 43.38 -2.43 -15.58
C ILE A 171 42.94 -3.68 -16.35
N PRO A 172 43.85 -4.34 -17.12
CA PRO A 172 43.49 -5.44 -18.02
C PRO A 172 42.66 -6.55 -17.36
N GLN A 173 42.99 -6.88 -16.12
CA GLN A 173 42.42 -7.97 -15.33
C GLN A 173 40.96 -7.67 -14.94
N LEU A 174 40.63 -6.40 -14.72
CA LEU A 174 39.27 -5.96 -14.42
C LEU A 174 38.48 -5.64 -15.69
N ARG A 175 39.15 -5.56 -16.85
CA ARG A 175 38.58 -5.06 -18.11
C ARG A 175 37.93 -3.67 -17.94
N GLN A 176 38.55 -2.84 -17.11
CA GLN A 176 38.05 -1.51 -16.76
C GLN A 176 39.03 -0.41 -17.19
N ILE A 177 38.47 0.73 -17.56
CA ILE A 177 39.19 1.99 -17.79
C ILE A 177 38.70 2.98 -16.73
N LEU A 178 39.58 3.37 -15.82
CA LEU A 178 39.28 4.32 -14.75
C LEU A 178 39.64 5.74 -15.18
N GLN A 179 38.72 6.66 -14.96
CA GLN A 179 38.95 8.09 -15.24
C GLN A 179 39.71 8.76 -14.09
N PRO A 180 40.45 9.85 -14.35
CA PRO A 180 41.14 10.61 -13.31
C PRO A 180 40.20 11.08 -12.17
N GLY A 181 40.74 11.15 -10.96
CA GLY A 181 40.06 11.64 -9.75
C GLY A 181 39.24 10.59 -9.01
N LEU A 182 39.31 9.31 -9.40
CA LEU A 182 38.54 8.24 -8.79
C LEU A 182 39.38 7.39 -7.84
N ASP A 183 38.82 7.15 -6.66
CA ASP A 183 39.25 6.09 -5.76
C ASP A 183 38.65 4.76 -6.25
N PHE A 184 39.44 3.69 -6.27
CA PHE A 184 39.02 2.37 -6.72
C PHE A 184 39.61 1.27 -5.85
N GLY A 185 38.84 0.22 -5.61
CA GLY A 185 39.31 -0.99 -4.94
C GLY A 185 39.88 -2.00 -5.93
N LEU A 186 40.93 -2.71 -5.53
CA LEU A 186 41.39 -3.91 -6.21
C LEU A 186 40.83 -5.13 -5.47
N GLY A 187 40.13 -6.04 -6.16
CA GLY A 187 39.70 -7.34 -5.59
C GLY A 187 38.20 -7.50 -5.32
N GLU A 188 37.42 -6.43 -5.31
CA GLU A 188 35.96 -6.49 -5.25
C GLU A 188 35.39 -5.56 -6.33
N VAL A 189 34.83 -6.14 -7.40
CA VAL A 189 34.10 -5.36 -8.41
C VAL A 189 32.73 -5.01 -7.80
N VAL A 190 32.73 -4.19 -6.77
CA VAL A 190 31.53 -3.44 -6.43
C VAL A 190 31.57 -2.21 -7.33
N PRO A 191 30.66 -2.07 -8.31
CA PRO A 191 30.55 -0.83 -9.06
C PRO A 191 30.16 0.28 -8.08
N TYR A 192 31.15 0.95 -7.51
CA TYR A 192 30.95 2.14 -6.70
C TYR A 192 30.69 3.30 -7.65
N VAL A 193 29.47 3.82 -7.61
CA VAL A 193 29.09 5.03 -8.33
C VAL A 193 29.19 6.15 -7.31
N GLN A 194 30.18 7.03 -7.44
CA GLN A 194 30.34 8.13 -6.49
C GLN A 194 29.12 9.06 -6.55
N ALA A 195 28.88 9.81 -5.47
CA ALA A 195 27.84 10.85 -5.45
C ALA A 195 27.98 11.79 -6.66
N GLY A 196 26.90 12.02 -7.40
CA GLY A 196 26.90 12.81 -8.64
C GLY A 196 27.31 12.05 -9.91
N GLN A 197 27.79 10.81 -9.81
CA GLN A 197 28.05 9.96 -10.98
C GLN A 197 26.82 9.15 -11.37
N LYS A 198 26.73 8.79 -12.65
CA LYS A 198 25.59 8.06 -13.24
C LYS A 198 25.96 6.62 -13.53
N PHE A 199 25.14 5.70 -13.07
CA PHE A 199 25.14 4.30 -13.49
C PHE A 199 24.21 4.14 -14.70
N TRP A 200 24.79 3.96 -15.89
CA TRP A 200 24.03 3.86 -17.14
C TRP A 200 23.53 2.44 -17.38
N TRP A 201 22.23 2.28 -17.62
CA TRP A 201 21.62 0.98 -17.92
C TRP A 201 21.63 0.66 -19.42
N ASP A 202 21.66 1.69 -20.26
CA ASP A 202 21.62 1.59 -21.73
C ASP A 202 22.98 1.82 -22.39
N GLY A 203 24.04 1.92 -21.59
CA GLY A 203 25.41 2.00 -22.05
C GLY A 203 25.96 3.41 -22.31
N VAL A 204 25.15 4.47 -22.48
CA VAL A 204 25.65 5.87 -22.57
C VAL A 204 24.56 6.96 -22.73
N SER A 205 23.28 6.63 -22.95
CA SER A 205 22.39 7.59 -23.63
C SER A 205 21.56 8.45 -22.69
N ASN A 206 20.57 7.86 -22.03
CA ASN A 206 19.54 8.63 -21.34
C ASN A 206 18.82 7.83 -20.23
N THR A 207 19.22 6.58 -20.01
CA THR A 207 18.66 5.73 -18.96
C THR A 207 19.73 5.40 -17.93
N TYR A 208 19.59 5.95 -16.73
CA TYR A 208 20.59 5.82 -15.67
C TYR A 208 19.99 5.95 -14.26
N THR A 209 20.75 5.48 -13.29
CA THR A 209 20.51 5.72 -11.86
C THR A 209 21.68 6.51 -11.28
N TRP A 210 21.40 7.49 -10.43
CA TRP A 210 22.45 8.30 -9.81
C TRP A 210 22.04 8.86 -8.46
N GLU A 211 23.01 9.20 -7.62
CA GLU A 211 22.78 9.94 -6.39
C GLU A 211 22.78 11.44 -6.69
N VAL A 212 21.60 12.06 -6.69
CA VAL A 212 21.42 13.48 -7.04
C VAL A 212 21.82 14.42 -5.89
N SER A 213 21.72 13.93 -4.65
CA SER A 213 22.16 14.59 -3.42
C SER A 213 22.38 13.53 -2.34
N PRO A 214 23.10 13.80 -1.24
CA PRO A 214 23.35 12.80 -0.20
C PRO A 214 22.08 12.05 0.24
N ASN A 215 22.10 10.72 0.12
CA ASN A 215 21.01 9.80 0.44
C ASN A 215 19.75 9.93 -0.44
N VAL A 216 19.87 10.49 -1.65
CA VAL A 216 18.77 10.58 -2.62
C VAL A 216 19.21 9.98 -3.95
N ILE A 217 18.63 8.84 -4.29
CA ILE A 217 18.86 8.14 -5.56
C ILE A 217 17.73 8.49 -6.52
N GLN A 218 18.08 8.87 -7.75
CA GLN A 218 17.13 9.16 -8.81
C GLN A 218 17.31 8.18 -9.96
N HIS A 219 16.19 7.67 -10.48
CA HIS A 219 16.15 6.92 -11.72
C HIS A 219 15.64 7.81 -12.84
N VAL A 220 16.40 7.85 -13.93
CA VAL A 220 16.11 8.60 -15.15
C VAL A 220 15.93 7.60 -16.27
N CYS A 221 14.82 7.71 -17.00
CA CYS A 221 14.52 6.89 -18.16
C CYS A 221 14.25 7.80 -19.34
N ALA A 222 14.89 7.53 -20.49
CA ALA A 222 14.74 8.38 -21.67
C ALA A 222 15.05 9.89 -21.42
N GLY A 223 15.94 10.19 -20.46
CA GLY A 223 16.31 11.55 -20.07
C GLY A 223 15.32 12.24 -19.13
N VAL A 224 14.25 11.55 -18.73
CA VAL A 224 13.21 12.07 -17.83
C VAL A 224 13.34 11.39 -16.47
N PRO A 225 13.47 12.15 -15.37
CA PRO A 225 13.39 11.60 -14.03
C PRO A 225 12.04 10.91 -13.77
N VAL A 226 12.06 9.66 -13.31
CA VAL A 226 10.85 8.85 -13.07
C VAL A 226 10.57 8.69 -11.58
N VAL A 227 11.60 8.40 -10.78
CA VAL A 227 11.44 8.16 -9.34
C VAL A 227 12.66 8.63 -8.57
N ASN A 228 12.40 9.25 -7.42
CA ASN A 228 13.40 9.59 -6.41
C ASN A 228 13.20 8.70 -5.18
N TYR A 229 14.23 7.99 -4.77
CA TYR A 229 14.31 7.23 -3.53
C TYR A 229 15.12 8.01 -2.51
N ALA A 230 14.49 8.39 -1.41
CA ALA A 230 15.15 8.84 -0.20
C ALA A 230 14.99 7.79 0.90
N SER A 231 15.70 7.96 2.02
CA SER A 231 15.70 6.99 3.14
C SER A 231 14.31 6.60 3.66
N THR A 232 13.32 7.47 3.52
CA THR A 232 11.96 7.27 4.07
C THR A 232 10.85 7.36 3.03
N VAL A 233 11.15 7.72 1.78
CA VAL A 233 10.11 7.98 0.78
C VAL A 233 10.59 7.67 -0.64
N ALA A 234 9.73 7.01 -1.41
CA ALA A 234 9.82 6.95 -2.87
C ALA A 234 8.83 7.95 -3.46
N ARG A 235 9.32 8.90 -4.27
CA ARG A 235 8.50 9.90 -4.97
C ARG A 235 8.50 9.58 -6.46
N PHE A 236 7.36 9.16 -6.98
CA PHE A 236 7.12 9.10 -8.43
C PHE A 236 6.93 10.53 -8.94
N LEU A 237 7.65 10.88 -10.01
CA LEU A 237 7.66 12.23 -10.56
C LEU A 237 6.57 12.43 -11.61
N ASP A 238 6.39 13.67 -12.05
CA ASP A 238 5.30 14.06 -12.95
C ASP A 238 5.30 13.23 -14.24
N GLY A 239 4.10 12.82 -14.67
CA GLY A 239 3.91 12.03 -15.90
C GLY A 239 4.13 10.53 -15.72
N VAL A 240 4.44 10.05 -14.51
CA VAL A 240 4.59 8.61 -14.22
C VAL A 240 3.25 8.00 -13.82
N SER A 241 2.82 6.99 -14.57
CA SER A 241 1.65 6.16 -14.21
C SER A 241 2.09 4.91 -13.46
N ILE A 242 1.43 4.61 -12.34
CA ILE A 242 1.62 3.35 -11.62
C ILE A 242 0.54 2.38 -12.07
N SER A 243 0.94 1.30 -12.76
CA SER A 243 0.05 0.22 -13.16
C SER A 243 0.37 -1.03 -12.36
N VAL A 244 -0.65 -1.61 -11.74
CA VAL A 244 -0.55 -2.86 -10.99
C VAL A 244 -1.46 -3.87 -11.67
N LYS A 245 -0.93 -5.07 -11.93
CA LYS A 245 -1.70 -6.14 -12.58
C LYS A 245 -2.88 -6.55 -11.68
N SER A 246 -4.06 -6.76 -12.26
CA SER A 246 -5.23 -7.26 -11.52
C SER A 246 -4.87 -8.48 -10.66
N GLY A 247 -5.37 -8.50 -9.42
CA GLY A 247 -5.05 -9.47 -8.38
C GLY A 247 -3.77 -9.18 -7.59
N GLN A 248 -2.94 -8.21 -8.00
CA GLN A 248 -1.75 -7.79 -7.24
C GLN A 248 -2.08 -6.63 -6.29
N LYS A 249 -1.37 -6.57 -5.17
CA LYS A 249 -1.64 -5.66 -4.05
C LYS A 249 -0.62 -4.54 -3.98
N ILE A 250 -1.07 -3.33 -3.64
CA ILE A 250 -0.24 -2.25 -3.13
C ILE A 250 -0.42 -2.21 -1.62
N HIS A 251 0.54 -2.76 -0.88
CA HIS A 251 0.53 -2.73 0.58
C HIS A 251 0.89 -1.34 1.09
N VAL A 252 0.21 -0.90 2.14
CA VAL A 252 0.46 0.40 2.80
C VAL A 252 1.02 0.25 4.22
N ASP A 253 1.23 -1.00 4.65
CA ASP A 253 1.89 -1.36 5.91
C ASP A 253 2.89 -2.51 5.72
N ASP A 254 3.60 -2.83 6.79
CA ASP A 254 4.63 -3.87 6.87
C ASP A 254 4.06 -5.26 7.23
N ILE A 255 2.84 -5.33 7.75
CA ILE A 255 2.20 -6.58 8.22
C ILE A 255 1.28 -7.21 7.15
N GLY A 256 1.02 -6.48 6.05
CA GLY A 256 0.45 -7.03 4.82
C GLY A 256 -1.07 -7.11 4.77
N ASP A 257 -1.76 -6.68 5.81
CA ASP A 257 -3.22 -6.77 5.93
C ASP A 257 -3.94 -5.46 5.53
N THR A 258 -3.20 -4.38 5.30
CA THR A 258 -3.71 -3.13 4.71
C THR A 258 -3.16 -2.90 3.30
N TYR A 259 -4.04 -2.86 2.29
CA TYR A 259 -3.64 -2.75 0.89
C TYR A 259 -4.74 -2.26 -0.05
N PHE A 260 -4.33 -1.77 -1.21
CA PHE A 260 -5.18 -1.53 -2.39
C PHE A 260 -5.04 -2.70 -3.37
N ILE A 261 -6.14 -3.13 -4.00
CA ILE A 261 -6.12 -4.19 -5.01
C ILE A 261 -7.17 -3.94 -6.08
N GLU A 262 -6.81 -4.18 -7.35
CA GLU A 262 -7.82 -4.43 -8.38
C GLU A 262 -8.23 -5.91 -8.30
N SER A 263 -9.27 -6.24 -7.53
CA SER A 263 -9.63 -7.63 -7.20
C SER A 263 -10.24 -8.41 -8.38
N SER A 264 -10.78 -7.68 -9.35
CA SER A 264 -11.22 -8.17 -10.66
C SER A 264 -11.22 -6.98 -11.65
N PRO A 265 -11.29 -7.21 -12.98
CA PRO A 265 -11.42 -6.11 -13.93
C PRO A 265 -12.51 -5.12 -13.51
N ASN A 266 -12.19 -3.82 -13.52
CA ASN A 266 -13.10 -2.73 -13.17
C ASN A 266 -13.53 -2.67 -11.70
N ARG A 267 -12.80 -3.33 -10.79
CA ARG A 267 -13.08 -3.32 -9.35
C ARG A 267 -11.84 -2.98 -8.54
N LEU A 268 -11.84 -1.82 -7.91
CA LEU A 268 -10.80 -1.39 -6.96
C LEU A 268 -11.31 -1.55 -5.52
N ASP A 269 -10.64 -2.40 -4.74
CA ASP A 269 -10.95 -2.63 -3.33
C ASP A 269 -9.83 -2.08 -2.44
N THR A 270 -10.22 -1.58 -1.26
CA THR A 270 -9.30 -1.23 -0.18
C THR A 270 -9.51 -2.16 1.01
N TYR A 271 -8.42 -2.65 1.57
CA TYR A 271 -8.39 -3.53 2.72
C TYR A 271 -7.62 -2.87 3.87
N ALA A 272 -8.07 -3.10 5.10
CA ALA A 272 -7.37 -2.77 6.33
C ALA A 272 -7.68 -3.83 7.40
N GLY A 273 -6.67 -4.29 8.14
CA GLY A 273 -6.85 -5.35 9.14
C GLY A 273 -7.37 -6.67 8.56
N GLY A 274 -7.15 -6.91 7.26
CA GLY A 274 -7.66 -8.10 6.54
C GLY A 274 -9.12 -8.01 6.07
N TYR A 275 -9.84 -6.93 6.39
CA TYR A 275 -11.23 -6.71 5.98
C TYR A 275 -11.33 -5.69 4.83
N ARG A 276 -12.32 -5.85 3.95
CA ARG A 276 -12.57 -4.90 2.86
C ARG A 276 -13.37 -3.70 3.39
N HIS A 277 -12.81 -2.50 3.29
CA HIS A 277 -13.44 -1.26 3.78
C HIS A 277 -14.12 -0.43 2.67
N LEU A 278 -13.51 -0.38 1.48
CA LEU A 278 -14.07 0.31 0.32
C LEU A 278 -14.00 -0.61 -0.90
N SER A 279 -15.03 -0.53 -1.75
CA SER A 279 -15.12 -1.25 -3.02
C SER A 279 -15.69 -0.30 -4.04
N LEU A 280 -14.88 0.08 -5.02
CA LEU A 280 -15.26 0.89 -6.17
C LEU A 280 -15.42 -0.06 -7.35
N ILE A 281 -16.66 -0.29 -7.75
CA ILE A 281 -17.01 -1.23 -8.83
C ILE A 281 -17.59 -0.40 -9.96
N SER A 282 -16.97 -0.43 -11.13
CA SER A 282 -17.63 0.02 -12.35
C SER A 282 -18.45 -1.14 -12.90
N GLN A 283 -19.76 -1.12 -12.65
CA GLN A 283 -20.69 -1.91 -13.43
C GLN A 283 -20.94 -1.16 -14.74
N SER A 284 -21.16 -1.87 -15.84
CA SER A 284 -21.55 -1.25 -17.11
C SER A 284 -22.92 -0.58 -16.94
N GLY A 285 -22.93 0.72 -16.62
CA GLY A 285 -24.09 1.45 -16.13
C GLY A 285 -23.68 2.23 -14.88
N ASP A 286 -23.75 3.54 -14.99
CA ASP A 286 -23.20 4.52 -14.06
C ASP A 286 -23.70 4.26 -12.62
N GLY A 287 -22.74 4.35 -11.70
CA GLY A 287 -22.87 4.14 -10.27
C GLY A 287 -21.73 4.91 -9.63
N ILE A 288 -21.93 6.22 -9.60
CA ILE A 288 -20.97 7.31 -9.38
C ILE A 288 -20.59 7.36 -7.89
N PHE A 289 -19.30 7.28 -7.60
CA PHE A 289 -18.58 7.88 -6.48
C PHE A 289 -19.33 8.42 -5.22
N ALA A 290 -18.77 8.11 -4.05
CA ALA A 290 -19.07 8.67 -2.74
C ALA A 290 -18.07 9.76 -2.31
N VAL A 291 -18.53 10.93 -1.84
CA VAL A 291 -17.64 12.08 -1.51
C VAL A 291 -17.95 12.71 -0.15
N GLN A 292 -16.88 12.94 0.63
CA GLN A 292 -16.82 13.82 1.79
C GLN A 292 -15.98 15.07 1.45
N GLY A 293 -16.45 16.26 1.84
CA GLY A 293 -15.67 17.49 1.79
C GLY A 293 -14.87 17.71 3.08
N TYR A 294 -13.60 18.09 2.95
CA TYR A 294 -12.80 18.67 4.03
C TYR A 294 -12.52 20.12 3.64
N ASP A 295 -13.14 21.07 4.33
CA ASP A 295 -12.82 22.50 4.17
C ASP A 295 -12.46 23.09 5.53
N ASN A 296 -11.38 23.86 5.55
CA ASN A 296 -10.64 24.25 6.74
C ASN A 296 -11.29 25.48 7.40
N GLY A 297 -12.59 25.42 7.73
CA GLY A 297 -13.22 26.49 8.53
C GLY A 297 -14.74 26.56 8.60
N ILE A 298 -15.52 25.89 7.73
CA ILE A 298 -17.00 25.89 7.84
C ILE A 298 -17.54 24.51 7.39
N THR A 299 -18.38 23.90 8.23
CA THR A 299 -18.99 22.55 8.09
C THR A 299 -19.51 22.24 6.68
N GLY A 300 -19.03 21.16 6.05
CA GLY A 300 -19.50 20.65 4.75
C GLY A 300 -20.26 19.32 4.84
N SER A 301 -21.21 19.12 3.92
CA SER A 301 -22.13 17.98 3.83
C SER A 301 -21.51 16.76 3.10
N GLU A 302 -21.83 15.54 3.56
CA GLU A 302 -21.49 14.25 2.91
C GLU A 302 -22.71 13.62 2.21
N LEU A 303 -22.53 13.05 1.02
CA LEU A 303 -23.61 12.52 0.18
C LEU A 303 -23.17 11.29 -0.64
N ARG A 304 -23.95 10.20 -0.60
CA ARG A 304 -23.83 9.02 -1.50
C ARG A 304 -25.18 8.70 -2.12
N MET A 305 -25.23 8.67 -3.45
CA MET A 305 -26.47 8.45 -4.22
C MET A 305 -26.19 7.53 -5.40
N TYR A 306 -26.98 6.47 -5.55
CA TYR A 306 -27.03 5.67 -6.77
C TYR A 306 -28.23 6.12 -7.61
N HIS A 307 -27.95 6.46 -8.86
CA HIS A 307 -28.84 6.20 -10.01
C HIS A 307 -28.29 4.89 -10.62
N GLU A 308 -29.05 4.01 -11.27
CA GLU A 308 -29.47 4.22 -12.65
C GLU A 308 -30.38 3.09 -13.14
N ARG A 309 -31.21 3.38 -14.14
CA ARG A 309 -31.52 2.36 -15.15
C ARG A 309 -31.04 2.85 -16.51
N ASN A 310 -29.97 2.23 -16.99
CA ASN A 310 -29.45 2.45 -18.33
C ASN A 310 -30.50 1.95 -19.36
N GLY A 311 -31.35 2.86 -19.84
CA GLY A 311 -32.27 2.64 -20.97
C GLY A 311 -33.78 2.72 -20.71
N SER A 312 -34.25 2.97 -19.49
CA SER A 312 -35.68 3.26 -19.24
C SER A 312 -35.81 4.37 -18.20
N PRO A 313 -36.69 5.38 -18.42
CA PRO A 313 -37.04 6.33 -17.36
C PRO A 313 -37.54 5.58 -16.12
N LEU A 314 -37.44 6.22 -14.94
CA LEU A 314 -38.03 5.72 -13.71
C LEU A 314 -39.49 5.35 -13.99
N GLN A 315 -39.96 4.25 -13.41
CA GLN A 315 -41.33 3.78 -13.48
C GLN A 315 -42.02 3.99 -12.13
N ASN A 316 -43.35 4.10 -12.15
CA ASN A 316 -44.14 4.15 -10.92
C ASN A 316 -43.83 2.92 -10.06
N GLY A 317 -43.41 3.15 -8.83
CA GLY A 317 -42.97 2.13 -7.87
C GLY A 317 -41.47 1.84 -7.86
N ASP A 318 -40.65 2.52 -8.69
CA ASP A 318 -39.20 2.32 -8.67
C ASP A 318 -38.58 2.78 -7.34
N ASN A 319 -37.61 2.01 -6.85
CA ASN A 319 -36.88 2.30 -5.62
C ASN A 319 -35.74 3.28 -5.93
N LEU A 320 -35.77 4.45 -5.32
CA LEU A 320 -34.78 5.52 -5.50
C LEU A 320 -33.55 5.34 -4.60
N GLY A 321 -33.66 4.50 -3.58
CA GLY A 321 -32.55 4.20 -2.68
C GLY A 321 -33.01 3.67 -1.32
N VAL A 322 -32.15 2.88 -0.69
CA VAL A 322 -32.32 2.41 0.69
C VAL A 322 -31.05 2.68 1.47
N HIS A 323 -31.18 3.38 2.59
CA HIS A 323 -30.13 3.49 3.59
C HIS A 323 -30.53 2.61 4.78
N SER A 324 -29.70 1.63 5.12
CA SER A 324 -29.95 0.74 6.26
C SER A 324 -28.85 0.87 7.31
N PHE A 325 -29.26 0.82 8.58
CA PHE A 325 -28.36 0.77 9.73
C PHE A 325 -28.36 -0.65 10.27
N ARG A 326 -27.17 -1.28 10.31
CA ARG A 326 -26.95 -2.69 10.68
C ARG A 326 -26.13 -2.81 11.96
N GLY A 327 -26.34 -3.90 12.69
CA GLY A 327 -25.53 -4.28 13.84
C GLY A 327 -25.66 -5.78 14.15
N LEU A 328 -24.79 -6.30 15.01
CA LEU A 328 -24.90 -7.67 15.50
C LEU A 328 -26.03 -7.77 16.53
N ASN A 329 -26.90 -8.78 16.40
CA ASN A 329 -27.89 -9.10 17.41
C ASN A 329 -27.29 -9.97 18.54
N SER A 330 -28.12 -10.42 19.48
CA SER A 330 -27.69 -11.23 20.63
C SER A 330 -27.10 -12.61 20.28
N VAL A 331 -27.26 -13.07 19.04
CA VAL A 331 -26.64 -14.31 18.54
C VAL A 331 -25.48 -14.03 17.57
N SER A 332 -24.96 -12.80 17.59
CA SER A 332 -23.86 -12.35 16.72
C SER A 332 -24.17 -12.43 15.22
N ALA A 333 -25.44 -12.36 14.83
CA ALA A 333 -25.84 -12.26 13.44
C ALA A 333 -26.07 -10.79 13.04
N GLU A 334 -25.53 -10.38 11.89
CA GLU A 334 -25.74 -9.02 11.34
C GLU A 334 -27.23 -8.84 10.97
N THR A 335 -27.87 -7.84 11.58
CA THR A 335 -29.31 -7.54 11.45
C THR A 335 -29.49 -6.06 11.11
N ASN A 336 -30.39 -5.75 10.17
CA ASN A 336 -30.82 -4.36 9.93
C ASN A 336 -31.77 -3.94 11.06
N PHE A 337 -31.48 -2.82 11.72
CA PHE A 337 -32.34 -2.27 12.78
C PHE A 337 -33.20 -1.10 12.28
N ILE A 338 -32.66 -0.30 11.36
CA ILE A 338 -33.34 0.87 10.79
C ILE A 338 -33.17 0.83 9.27
N SER A 339 -34.23 1.21 8.56
CA SER A 339 -34.21 1.36 7.09
C SER A 339 -34.90 2.65 6.70
N ILE A 340 -34.22 3.47 5.91
CA ILE A 340 -34.74 4.68 5.28
C ILE A 340 -34.83 4.38 3.79
N LYS A 341 -36.04 4.40 3.23
CA LYS A 341 -36.31 4.01 1.84
C LYS A 341 -37.01 5.14 1.10
N ALA A 342 -36.54 5.48 -0.09
CA ALA A 342 -37.20 6.39 -1.01
C ALA A 342 -37.79 5.62 -2.20
N ILE A 343 -39.04 5.87 -2.56
CA ILE A 343 -39.74 5.26 -3.70
C ILE A 343 -40.29 6.38 -4.57
N ALA A 344 -40.17 6.27 -5.88
CA ALA A 344 -40.92 7.08 -6.82
C ALA A 344 -42.30 6.46 -7.01
N ASN A 345 -43.36 7.07 -6.48
CA ASN A 345 -44.72 6.54 -6.62
C ASN A 345 -45.28 6.86 -8.00
N VAL A 346 -45.09 8.11 -8.44
CA VAL A 346 -45.55 8.64 -9.72
C VAL A 346 -44.38 9.35 -10.38
N VAL A 347 -44.09 9.02 -11.63
CA VAL A 347 -42.94 9.55 -12.41
C VAL A 347 -43.41 10.22 -13.70
N THR A 348 -44.62 10.78 -13.68
CA THR A 348 -45.20 11.46 -14.83
C THR A 348 -44.87 12.95 -14.74
N ASP A 349 -44.46 13.54 -15.87
CA ASP A 349 -44.10 14.96 -15.98
C ASP A 349 -45.17 15.86 -15.32
N GLY A 350 -44.82 16.49 -14.20
CA GLY A 350 -45.67 17.43 -13.45
C GLY A 350 -46.56 16.82 -12.37
N ALA A 351 -46.43 15.52 -12.09
CA ALA A 351 -47.10 14.81 -10.99
C ALA A 351 -46.11 13.89 -10.25
N GLU A 352 -44.85 14.27 -10.19
CA GLU A 352 -43.82 13.45 -9.57
C GLU A 352 -44.05 13.33 -8.07
N GLU A 353 -44.34 12.11 -7.64
CA GLU A 353 -44.57 11.80 -6.23
C GLU A 353 -43.49 10.84 -5.76
N SER A 354 -42.95 11.11 -4.58
CA SER A 354 -42.05 10.19 -3.90
C SER A 354 -42.49 9.93 -2.47
N THR A 355 -42.36 8.70 -2.02
CA THR A 355 -42.50 8.36 -0.60
C THR A 355 -41.12 8.19 0.01
N LEU A 356 -40.85 8.84 1.15
CA LEU A 356 -39.72 8.55 2.02
C LEU A 356 -40.22 7.86 3.29
N THR A 357 -39.79 6.62 3.51
CA THR A 357 -40.23 5.81 4.64
C THR A 357 -39.10 5.53 5.60
N PHE A 358 -39.35 5.68 6.90
CA PHE A 358 -38.47 5.27 8.00
C PHE A 358 -39.09 4.05 8.67
N SER A 359 -38.37 2.92 8.65
CA SER A 359 -38.79 1.66 9.25
C SER A 359 -37.81 1.23 10.34
N GLN A 360 -38.33 0.60 11.40
CA GLN A 360 -37.55 0.06 12.51
C GLN A 360 -37.90 -1.41 12.79
N MET A 361 -36.93 -2.19 13.22
CA MET A 361 -37.13 -3.58 13.65
C MET A 361 -37.87 -3.63 15.01
N LEU A 362 -39.04 -4.27 15.07
CA LEU A 362 -39.80 -4.56 16.28
C LEU A 362 -40.27 -6.02 16.26
N GLY A 363 -39.90 -6.80 17.28
CA GLY A 363 -40.33 -8.20 17.39
C GLY A 363 -39.86 -9.12 16.25
N GLY A 364 -38.75 -8.79 15.58
CA GLY A 364 -38.22 -9.57 14.45
C GLY A 364 -38.78 -9.20 13.07
N ALA A 365 -39.65 -8.19 12.99
CA ALA A 365 -40.16 -7.64 11.72
C ALA A 365 -39.96 -6.11 11.64
N PHE A 366 -39.85 -5.57 10.43
CA PHE A 366 -39.82 -4.13 10.22
C PHE A 366 -41.22 -3.51 10.32
N ALA A 367 -41.38 -2.52 11.20
CA ALA A 367 -42.55 -1.66 11.26
C ALA A 367 -42.21 -0.27 10.72
N VAL A 368 -43.06 0.26 9.83
CA VAL A 368 -42.97 1.64 9.37
C VAL A 368 -43.31 2.58 10.52
N ARG A 369 -42.45 3.57 10.78
CA ARG A 369 -42.64 4.57 11.83
C ARG A 369 -43.02 5.92 11.27
N TYR A 370 -42.38 6.32 10.18
CA TYR A 370 -42.68 7.59 9.52
C TYR A 370 -42.75 7.38 8.02
N THR A 371 -43.75 8.02 7.41
CA THR A 371 -43.91 8.08 5.97
C THR A 371 -44.09 9.54 5.59
N PHE A 372 -43.10 10.06 4.87
CA PHE A 372 -43.15 11.40 4.31
C PHE A 372 -43.64 11.26 2.87
N LYS A 373 -44.74 11.93 2.58
CA LYS A 373 -45.27 12.10 1.23
C LYS A 373 -45.21 13.57 0.86
N PRO A 374 -45.26 13.92 -0.44
CA PRO A 374 -45.17 15.31 -0.89
C PRO A 374 -46.35 16.17 -0.43
N ASP A 375 -47.49 15.56 -0.11
CA ASP A 375 -48.75 16.20 0.31
C ASP A 375 -48.83 16.50 1.82
N GLY A 376 -47.81 16.16 2.61
CA GLY A 376 -47.71 16.52 4.02
C GLY A 376 -47.17 15.42 4.93
N LEU A 377 -46.78 15.81 6.15
CA LEU A 377 -46.32 14.88 7.20
C LEU A 377 -47.53 14.12 7.76
N LEU A 378 -47.71 12.88 7.34
CA LEU A 378 -48.54 11.93 8.08
C LEU A 378 -47.76 11.52 9.33
N LEU A 379 -48.08 12.11 10.47
CA LEU A 379 -47.71 11.55 11.78
C LEU A 379 -48.15 10.08 11.79
N PRO A 380 -47.38 9.18 12.46
CA PRO A 380 -47.63 7.74 12.47
C PRO A 380 -49.11 7.54 12.65
N SER A 381 -49.72 6.74 11.76
CA SER A 381 -51.13 6.37 11.84
C SER A 381 -51.44 6.22 13.31
N LEU A 382 -52.26 7.15 13.84
CA LEU A 382 -52.82 7.02 15.17
C LEU A 382 -53.18 5.54 15.27
N ASP A 383 -52.74 4.90 16.37
CA ASP A 383 -53.38 3.67 16.82
C ASP A 383 -54.87 3.78 16.43
N PRO A 384 -55.44 2.81 15.70
CA PRO A 384 -56.84 2.88 15.33
C PRO A 384 -57.59 3.35 16.56
N PRO A 385 -58.28 4.52 16.49
CA PRO A 385 -58.69 5.26 17.69
C PRO A 385 -59.27 4.23 18.63
N PRO A 386 -58.72 4.03 19.84
CA PRO A 386 -59.05 2.87 20.66
C PRO A 386 -60.56 2.78 20.70
N ALA A 387 -61.09 1.80 19.97
CA ALA A 387 -62.52 1.64 19.87
C ALA A 387 -62.95 1.29 21.30
N ALA A 388 -63.58 2.26 21.97
CA ALA A 388 -63.99 2.25 23.37
C ALA A 388 -63.02 2.74 24.45
N ASN A 389 -62.40 3.91 24.28
CA ASN A 389 -62.06 4.77 25.44
C ASN A 389 -62.79 6.12 25.38
N TYR A 390 -64.09 6.10 25.09
CA TYR A 390 -64.94 7.05 25.80
C TYR A 390 -64.94 6.61 27.27
N MET A 391 -64.60 7.52 28.20
CA MET A 391 -64.86 7.30 29.63
C MET A 391 -66.38 7.29 29.88
N THR A 392 -67.08 6.30 29.36
CA THR A 392 -68.49 6.04 29.64
C THR A 392 -68.56 4.92 30.67
N ARG A 393 -68.59 5.28 31.95
CA ARG A 393 -69.19 4.39 32.95
C ARG A 393 -70.70 4.60 32.89
N GLY A 394 -71.39 3.79 32.08
CA GLY A 394 -72.86 3.74 32.07
C GLY A 394 -73.59 4.79 31.22
N ALA A 395 -73.05 5.18 30.06
CA ALA A 395 -73.71 6.06 29.09
C ALA A 395 -74.08 7.48 29.57
N VAL A 396 -73.40 7.99 30.60
CA VAL A 396 -73.55 9.40 31.02
C VAL A 396 -72.31 10.18 30.54
N PRO A 397 -72.47 11.19 29.66
CA PRO A 397 -71.41 12.15 29.38
C PRO A 397 -71.00 12.83 30.70
N LYS A 398 -69.71 12.84 31.04
CA LYS A 398 -69.28 13.44 32.30
C LYS A 398 -69.55 14.96 32.25
N ALA A 399 -70.27 15.44 33.25
CA ALA A 399 -70.49 16.85 33.47
C ALA A 399 -69.20 17.51 33.99
N TRP A 400 -68.87 18.68 33.45
CA TRP A 400 -67.92 19.60 34.05
C TRP A 400 -68.55 20.14 35.34
N LEU A 401 -67.79 20.23 36.42
CA LEU A 401 -68.27 20.78 37.70
C LEU A 401 -67.44 22.03 38.01
N ASP A 402 -68.12 23.17 38.07
CA ASP A 402 -67.57 24.41 38.63
C ASP A 402 -67.69 24.33 40.16
N TYR A 403 -66.56 24.25 40.85
CA TYR A 403 -66.51 24.11 42.30
C TYR A 403 -66.40 25.50 42.91
N ASN A 404 -67.31 25.86 43.82
CA ASN A 404 -67.17 27.09 44.60
C ASN A 404 -66.25 26.77 45.80
N ASP A 405 -65.03 27.28 45.74
CA ASP A 405 -63.95 26.95 46.68
C ASP A 405 -64.29 27.30 48.15
N ASP A 406 -65.18 28.28 48.37
CA ASP A 406 -65.49 28.79 49.71
C ASP A 406 -66.60 28.00 50.46
N SER A 407 -67.44 27.22 49.77
CA SER A 407 -68.59 26.55 50.39
C SER A 407 -68.59 25.03 50.26
N GLY A 408 -67.64 24.45 49.51
CA GLY A 408 -67.59 23.01 49.24
C GLY A 408 -68.78 22.51 48.42
N SER A 409 -69.51 23.41 47.75
CA SER A 409 -70.67 23.10 46.92
C SER A 409 -70.37 23.37 45.45
N THR A 410 -70.85 22.49 44.58
CA THR A 410 -70.81 22.66 43.12
C THR A 410 -71.72 23.82 42.71
N ALA A 411 -71.15 24.87 42.12
CA ALA A 411 -71.87 26.08 41.74
C ALA A 411 -72.65 25.89 40.44
N ASN A 412 -72.03 25.27 39.44
CA ASN A 412 -72.64 24.92 38.15
C ASN A 412 -72.09 23.58 37.66
N SER A 413 -72.85 22.91 36.80
CA SER A 413 -72.34 21.78 36.02
C SER A 413 -72.79 21.84 34.58
N PHE A 414 -71.88 21.56 33.64
CA PHE A 414 -72.15 21.62 32.20
C PHE A 414 -72.02 20.24 31.57
N ASN A 415 -73.01 19.84 30.78
CA ASN A 415 -72.88 18.66 29.93
C ASN A 415 -72.13 19.05 28.66
N ILE A 416 -71.34 18.13 28.12
CA ILE A 416 -70.80 18.29 26.76
C ILE A 416 -71.94 17.92 25.81
N ASP A 417 -72.44 18.90 25.06
CA ASP A 417 -73.50 18.71 24.07
C ASP A 417 -72.95 18.02 22.82
N SER A 418 -71.81 18.51 22.34
CA SER A 418 -71.09 17.96 21.20
C SER A 418 -69.61 18.31 21.22
N VAL A 419 -68.82 17.49 20.54
CA VAL A 419 -67.41 17.77 20.23
C VAL A 419 -67.29 17.73 18.70
N GLY A 420 -66.83 18.83 18.10
CA GLY A 420 -66.68 18.97 16.66
C GLY A 420 -65.38 19.69 16.33
N ASP A 421 -64.72 19.26 15.24
CA ASP A 421 -63.63 20.03 14.61
C ASP A 421 -64.30 20.93 13.56
N ASP A 422 -64.46 22.21 13.89
CA ASP A 422 -65.20 23.20 13.08
C ASP A 422 -64.31 23.81 11.98
N ASP A 423 -63.01 23.97 12.23
CA ASP A 423 -62.15 24.83 11.40
C ASP A 423 -60.91 24.15 10.78
N GLY A 424 -60.67 22.87 11.05
CA GLY A 424 -59.66 22.06 10.37
C GLY A 424 -58.21 22.40 10.75
N ASP A 425 -58.00 23.06 11.90
CA ASP A 425 -56.67 23.31 12.47
C ASP A 425 -56.08 22.10 13.24
N GLY A 426 -56.88 21.03 13.40
CA GLY A 426 -56.52 19.81 14.11
C GLY A 426 -56.80 19.85 15.62
N LEU A 427 -57.49 20.87 16.11
CA LEU A 427 -58.02 20.98 17.47
C LEU A 427 -59.54 20.71 17.49
N TYR A 428 -60.08 20.35 18.66
CA TYR A 428 -61.52 20.07 18.83
C TYR A 428 -62.20 21.20 19.58
N ASP A 429 -63.31 21.70 19.05
CA ASP A 429 -64.23 22.59 19.77
C ASP A 429 -65.22 21.77 20.59
N VAL A 430 -65.44 22.20 21.84
CA VAL A 430 -66.35 21.54 22.78
C VAL A 430 -67.53 22.48 23.07
N ASN A 431 -68.72 22.10 22.59
CA ASN A 431 -69.95 22.82 22.90
C ASN A 431 -70.55 22.31 24.21
N LEU A 432 -70.86 23.24 25.11
CA LEU A 432 -71.43 22.93 26.43
C LEU A 432 -72.93 23.23 26.45
N ASP A 433 -73.74 22.29 26.95
CA ASP A 433 -75.15 22.50 27.27
C ASP A 433 -75.27 23.13 28.68
N LEU A 434 -75.97 24.25 28.75
CA LEU A 434 -76.18 25.04 29.96
C LEU A 434 -77.46 24.61 30.73
N ASP A 435 -78.30 23.75 30.16
CA ASP A 435 -79.61 23.43 30.74
C ASP A 435 -79.54 22.15 31.60
N TYR A 436 -79.38 22.33 32.92
CA TYR A 436 -79.37 21.20 33.86
C TYR A 436 -80.71 21.02 34.58
N ALA A 437 -81.42 19.93 34.30
CA ALA A 437 -82.49 19.42 35.15
C ALA A 437 -81.87 18.63 36.32
N SER A 438 -81.77 19.24 37.51
CA SER A 438 -81.12 18.72 38.73
C SER A 438 -81.74 17.46 39.36
N THR A 439 -82.58 16.73 38.64
CA THR A 439 -83.26 15.52 39.13
C THR A 439 -82.43 14.28 38.80
N GLY A 440 -81.44 13.96 39.64
CA GLY A 440 -80.72 12.68 39.54
C GLY A 440 -79.42 12.54 40.33
N TYR A 441 -78.82 13.64 40.81
CA TYR A 441 -77.52 13.61 41.45
C TYR A 441 -77.64 13.89 42.95
N SER A 442 -77.16 12.97 43.78
CA SER A 442 -77.06 13.16 45.23
C SER A 442 -75.90 14.11 45.55
N THR A 443 -76.17 15.18 46.30
CA THR A 443 -75.17 16.10 46.83
C THR A 443 -74.12 15.31 47.63
N VAL A 444 -72.84 15.40 47.23
CA VAL A 444 -71.75 14.82 48.02
C VAL A 444 -71.50 15.75 49.20
N ALA A 445 -71.98 15.36 50.38
CA ALA A 445 -71.75 16.11 51.60
C ALA A 445 -70.32 15.86 52.12
N ASN A 446 -69.57 16.95 52.33
CA ASN A 446 -68.35 17.07 53.12
C ASN A 446 -67.15 16.21 52.66
N TYR A 447 -66.31 16.80 51.80
CA TYR A 447 -64.91 16.38 51.68
C TYR A 447 -64.03 17.35 52.48
N GLN A 448 -63.51 16.91 53.64
CA GLN A 448 -62.48 17.66 54.38
C GLN A 448 -61.11 17.31 53.79
N THR A 449 -60.47 18.25 53.10
CA THR A 449 -59.06 18.14 52.72
C THR A 449 -58.18 18.52 53.91
N SER A 450 -57.65 17.53 54.63
CA SER A 450 -56.68 17.74 55.71
C SER A 450 -55.22 17.72 55.23
N LEU A 451 -54.96 18.05 53.97
CA LEU A 451 -53.61 18.16 53.44
C LEU A 451 -53.40 19.62 53.04
N GLY A 452 -52.69 20.35 53.90
CA GLY A 452 -52.36 21.77 53.77
C GLY A 452 -51.46 22.07 52.57
N VAL A 453 -52.00 21.91 51.37
CA VAL A 453 -51.45 22.47 50.14
C VAL A 453 -52.16 23.80 49.94
N SER A 454 -51.42 24.89 50.08
CA SER A 454 -51.91 26.24 49.86
C SER A 454 -52.24 26.39 48.37
N ASP A 455 -53.52 26.35 48.02
CA ASP A 455 -53.98 26.71 46.69
C ASP A 455 -53.69 28.20 46.43
N ARG A 456 -52.93 28.46 45.37
CA ARG A 456 -52.88 29.76 44.69
C ARG A 456 -53.61 29.58 43.38
N TYR A 457 -54.87 29.97 43.32
CA TYR A 457 -55.53 30.25 42.04
C TYR A 457 -56.27 31.58 42.12
N ALA A 458 -56.09 32.35 41.04
CA ALA A 458 -56.46 33.74 40.94
C ALA A 458 -57.97 33.89 40.75
N ASN A 459 -58.52 34.90 41.43
CA ASN A 459 -59.89 35.38 41.27
C ASN A 459 -60.11 35.81 39.80
N CYS A 460 -60.87 35.05 39.02
CA CYS A 460 -61.24 35.38 37.64
C CYS A 460 -62.69 35.90 37.59
N GLY A 461 -62.89 37.04 36.91
CA GLY A 461 -64.20 37.67 36.75
C GLY A 461 -65.15 36.89 35.83
N PRO A 462 -66.42 37.34 35.69
CA PRO A 462 -67.46 36.60 34.98
C PRO A 462 -67.10 36.39 33.50
N LEU A 463 -67.14 35.13 33.07
CA LEU A 463 -66.94 34.69 31.69
C LEU A 463 -68.08 35.24 30.79
N THR A 464 -67.73 35.94 29.72
CA THR A 464 -68.65 36.25 28.61
C THR A 464 -68.28 35.43 27.37
N ASN A 465 -69.28 34.98 26.61
CA ASN A 465 -69.16 34.15 25.39
C ASN A 465 -67.83 34.31 24.61
N GLY A 466 -66.98 33.29 24.70
CA GLY A 466 -65.72 33.15 23.97
C GLY A 466 -65.02 31.85 24.35
N SER A 467 -64.46 31.14 23.36
CA SER A 467 -63.85 29.82 23.49
C SER A 467 -62.72 29.77 24.54
N ILE A 468 -62.63 28.69 25.31
CA ILE A 468 -61.58 28.43 26.31
C ILE A 468 -60.59 27.41 25.74
N ARG A 469 -59.29 27.70 25.82
CA ARG A 469 -58.24 26.70 25.54
C ARG A 469 -57.95 25.84 26.77
N VAL A 470 -57.99 24.52 26.59
CA VAL A 470 -57.64 23.56 27.63
C VAL A 470 -56.30 22.90 27.28
N THR A 471 -55.33 22.94 28.19
CA THR A 471 -54.08 22.18 28.07
C THR A 471 -54.13 20.99 29.04
N ILE A 472 -53.93 19.78 28.53
CA ILE A 472 -53.93 18.55 29.32
C ILE A 472 -52.48 18.15 29.58
N PHE A 473 -52.12 17.96 30.86
CA PHE A 473 -50.83 17.41 31.25
C PHE A 473 -50.97 15.94 31.67
N ASP A 474 -50.16 15.06 31.08
CA ASP A 474 -50.00 13.69 31.57
C ASP A 474 -48.96 13.66 32.70
N ILE A 475 -49.39 13.25 33.90
CA ILE A 475 -48.53 13.16 35.09
C ILE A 475 -48.11 11.71 35.41
N SER A 476 -48.25 10.79 34.45
CA SER A 476 -48.01 9.35 34.63
C SER A 476 -46.60 8.95 35.09
N SER A 477 -45.63 9.86 35.18
CA SER A 477 -44.24 9.54 35.57
C SER A 477 -43.93 9.62 37.07
N VAL A 478 -44.86 10.00 37.95
CA VAL A 478 -44.60 10.05 39.40
C VAL A 478 -45.33 8.87 40.04
N GLY A 479 -44.59 7.80 40.35
CA GLY A 479 -45.10 6.46 40.71
C GLY A 479 -45.93 6.33 41.98
N GLY A 480 -47.06 7.02 42.05
CA GLY A 480 -48.17 6.76 42.97
C GLY A 480 -49.27 6.03 42.20
N VAL A 481 -49.49 4.77 42.53
CA VAL A 481 -50.60 3.98 42.01
C VAL A 481 -51.85 4.42 42.75
N ASP A 482 -52.57 5.39 42.20
CA ASP A 482 -54.01 5.48 42.41
C ASP A 482 -54.66 5.94 41.10
N GLY A 483 -55.63 5.15 40.65
CA GLY A 483 -56.26 5.25 39.33
C GLY A 483 -57.33 6.34 39.26
N ASP A 484 -57.17 7.45 39.97
CA ASP A 484 -58.17 8.50 40.04
C ASP A 484 -57.52 9.89 39.95
N PHE A 485 -58.11 10.71 39.08
CA PHE A 485 -57.85 12.11 38.73
C PHE A 485 -56.75 12.40 37.68
N GLN A 486 -57.21 12.64 36.46
CA GLN A 486 -56.62 13.64 35.58
C GLN A 486 -57.15 15.00 36.04
N LEU A 487 -56.32 15.78 36.74
CA LEU A 487 -56.67 17.16 37.07
C LEU A 487 -56.49 18.00 35.79
N ILE A 488 -57.58 18.54 35.26
CA ILE A 488 -57.53 19.61 34.26
C ILE A 488 -57.53 20.92 35.05
N SER A 489 -56.40 21.59 35.17
CA SER A 489 -56.38 22.97 35.67
C SER A 489 -56.51 23.93 34.48
N ILE A 490 -57.52 24.79 34.52
CA ILE A 490 -57.61 25.93 33.60
C ILE A 490 -57.01 27.13 34.33
N GLY A 491 -55.87 27.61 33.85
CA GLY A 491 -55.40 28.97 34.11
C GLY A 491 -55.40 29.70 32.77
N ASP A 492 -55.94 30.92 32.74
CA ASP A 492 -55.71 31.81 31.61
C ASP A 492 -54.25 32.27 31.61
N GLN A 493 -53.73 32.71 30.46
CA GLN A 493 -52.50 33.49 30.42
C GLN A 493 -52.81 34.98 30.40
#